data_AF-A0A963BLK3-F1
#
_entry.id   AF-A0A963BLK3-F1
#
_cell.length_a   1.000
_cell.length_b   1.000
_cell.length_c   1.000
_cell.angle_alpha   90.00
_cell.angle_beta   90.00
_cell.angle_gamma   90.00
#
_symmetry.space_group_name_H-M   'P 1'
#
loop_
_entity.id
_entity.type
_entity.pdbx_description
1 polymer ?
#
loop_
_entity_poly.entity_id
_entity_poly.type
_entity_poly.pdbx_seq_one_letter_code
_entity_poly.pdbx_strand_id
1 'polypeptide(L)'
;MSNPKHTIFWMLIYLIIVAAICALLYRPLESAFMANWVFNGLIFGVLLVGVLITFRQVLILKPELEWIKVFRTGQTGLSVTQAPRLLKPLAKSLDSHVKRDRFSMSALSLRTVLDGIRARLDESREISRYMIGLLIFLGLLGTFWGLLGTIEAVGQVILGLDVGQRNFSEVFAELKGGLLKPLAGMGTAFSSSLFGLRG
;
A
#
# COMPACT_ATOMS: atom_id res chain seq x y z
N MET A 1 1.72 17.67 17.80
CA MET A 1 2.84 17.19 16.95
C MET A 1 3.10 15.74 17.33
N SER A 2 2.66 14.79 16.51
CA SER A 2 2.71 13.35 16.79
C SER A 2 4.17 12.88 16.96
N ASN A 3 4.41 12.12 18.02
CA ASN A 3 5.73 11.58 18.31
C ASN A 3 6.01 10.44 17.31
N PRO A 4 7.06 10.51 16.46
CA PRO A 4 7.28 9.51 15.41
C PRO A 4 7.48 8.08 15.96
N LYS A 5 7.91 7.93 17.23
CA LYS A 5 7.94 6.65 17.93
C LYS A 5 6.54 6.04 18.10
N HIS A 6 5.54 6.87 18.40
CA HIS A 6 4.15 6.46 18.55
C HIS A 6 3.55 6.03 17.20
N THR A 7 3.82 6.76 16.12
CA THR A 7 3.36 6.38 14.77
C THR A 7 3.91 5.03 14.34
N ILE A 8 5.21 4.77 14.54
CA ILE A 8 5.82 3.46 14.22
C ILE A 8 5.21 2.35 15.08
N PHE A 9 4.96 2.60 16.35
CA PHE A 9 4.33 1.62 17.24
C PHE A 9 2.95 1.18 16.72
N TRP A 10 2.09 2.13 16.32
CA TRP A 10 0.78 1.82 15.75
C TRP A 10 0.86 1.12 14.39
N MET A 11 1.80 1.53 13.52
CA MET A 11 2.02 0.83 12.24
C MET A 11 2.44 -0.63 12.47
N LEU A 12 3.29 -0.88 13.47
CA LEU A 12 3.78 -2.22 13.79
C LEU A 12 2.67 -3.08 14.41
N ILE A 13 1.86 -2.52 15.31
CA ILE A 13 0.66 -3.20 15.83
C ILE A 13 -0.29 -3.58 14.70
N TYR A 14 -0.59 -2.64 13.79
CA TYR A 14 -1.47 -2.91 12.66
C TYR A 14 -0.93 -4.04 11.79
N LEU A 15 0.36 -4.03 11.48
CA LEU A 15 1.00 -5.10 10.69
C LEU A 15 0.93 -6.46 11.41
N ILE A 16 1.11 -6.49 12.73
CA ILE A 16 0.98 -7.72 13.53
C ILE A 16 -0.45 -8.25 13.48
N ILE A 17 -1.45 -7.38 13.61
CA ILE A 17 -2.87 -7.78 13.54
C ILE A 17 -3.18 -8.38 12.16
N VAL A 18 -2.75 -7.72 11.08
CA VAL A 18 -2.94 -8.24 9.72
C VAL A 18 -2.23 -9.58 9.54
N ALA A 19 -0.99 -9.72 10.01
CA ALA A 19 -0.25 -10.98 9.94
C ALA A 19 -0.93 -12.09 10.75
N ALA A 20 -1.49 -11.80 11.92
CA ALA A 20 -2.24 -12.76 12.73
C ALA A 20 -3.52 -13.23 12.02
N ILE A 21 -4.24 -12.32 11.37
CA ILE A 21 -5.41 -12.65 10.55
C ILE A 21 -5.01 -13.54 9.36
N CYS A 22 -3.93 -13.22 8.66
CA CYS A 22 -3.39 -14.06 7.59
C CYS A 22 -2.98 -15.45 8.08
N ALA A 23 -2.40 -15.55 9.29
CA ALA A 23 -2.04 -16.84 9.88
C ALA A 23 -3.27 -17.68 10.24
N LEU A 24 -4.30 -17.06 10.81
CA LEU A 24 -5.59 -17.73 11.09
C LEU A 24 -6.26 -18.25 9.81
N LEU A 25 -6.14 -17.49 8.71
CA LEU A 25 -6.71 -17.81 7.41
C LEU A 25 -5.72 -18.51 6.46
N TYR A 26 -4.64 -19.10 6.98
CA TYR A 26 -3.55 -19.65 6.14
C TYR A 26 -4.05 -20.68 5.11
N ARG A 27 -4.88 -21.65 5.53
CA ARG A 27 -5.39 -22.70 4.62
C ARG A 27 -6.16 -22.14 3.42
N PRO A 28 -7.20 -21.31 3.60
CA PRO A 28 -7.89 -20.72 2.46
C PRO A 28 -6.99 -19.76 1.66
N LEU A 29 -6.11 -18.98 2.32
CA LEU A 29 -5.15 -18.12 1.61
C LEU A 29 -4.21 -18.91 0.72
N GLU A 30 -3.66 -20.03 1.18
CA GLU A 30 -2.74 -20.88 0.42
C GLU A 30 -3.42 -21.43 -0.83
N SER A 31 -4.64 -21.96 -0.69
CA SER A 31 -5.42 -22.46 -1.83
C SER A 31 -5.72 -21.37 -2.86
N ALA A 32 -6.07 -20.16 -2.39
CA ALA A 32 -6.32 -19.00 -3.25
C ALA A 32 -5.03 -18.49 -3.91
N PHE A 33 -3.91 -18.52 -3.17
CA PHE A 33 -2.60 -18.09 -3.66
C PHE A 33 -2.13 -19.00 -4.79
N MET A 34 -2.23 -20.32 -4.61
CA MET A 34 -1.80 -21.32 -5.59
C MET A 34 -2.67 -21.31 -6.86
N ALA A 35 -3.95 -20.91 -6.78
CA ALA A 35 -4.83 -20.80 -7.94
C ALA A 35 -4.27 -19.84 -9.01
N ASN A 36 -3.60 -18.75 -8.58
CA ASN A 36 -2.99 -17.76 -9.47
C ASN A 36 -1.65 -17.26 -8.91
N TRP A 37 -0.68 -18.15 -8.76
CA TRP A 37 0.59 -17.87 -8.06
C TRP A 37 1.35 -16.64 -8.60
N VAL A 38 1.30 -16.39 -9.92
CA VAL A 38 1.95 -15.23 -10.56
C VAL A 38 1.31 -13.91 -10.12
N PHE A 39 -0.02 -13.77 -10.29
CA PHE A 39 -0.72 -12.55 -9.92
C PHE A 39 -0.70 -12.31 -8.41
N ASN A 40 -0.93 -13.36 -7.63
CA ASN A 40 -0.91 -13.27 -6.17
C ASN A 40 0.49 -12.93 -5.65
N GLY A 41 1.54 -13.50 -6.27
CA GLY A 41 2.94 -13.15 -5.98
C GLY A 41 3.26 -11.70 -6.31
N LEU A 42 2.77 -11.17 -7.44
CA LEU A 42 2.94 -9.77 -7.80
C LEU A 42 2.25 -8.84 -6.79
N ILE A 43 1.00 -9.13 -6.41
CA ILE A 43 0.25 -8.36 -5.40
C ILE A 43 1.01 -8.36 -4.07
N PHE A 44 1.46 -9.53 -3.62
CA PHE A 44 2.23 -9.65 -2.38
C PHE A 44 3.55 -8.87 -2.45
N GLY A 45 4.27 -8.94 -3.58
CA GLY A 45 5.51 -8.19 -3.79
C GLY A 45 5.32 -6.68 -3.74
N VAL A 46 4.30 -6.16 -4.43
CA VAL A 46 3.97 -4.73 -4.41
C VAL A 46 3.54 -4.28 -3.00
N LEU A 47 2.78 -5.11 -2.29
CA LEU A 47 2.37 -4.84 -0.91
C LEU A 47 3.59 -4.71 0.01
N LEU A 48 4.55 -5.62 -0.10
CA LEU A 48 5.77 -5.61 0.70
C LEU A 48 6.62 -4.37 0.40
N VAL A 49 6.79 -4.01 -0.87
CA VAL A 49 7.48 -2.78 -1.28
C VAL A 49 6.76 -1.54 -0.74
N GLY A 50 5.43 -1.48 -0.81
CA GLY A 50 4.63 -0.38 -0.26
C GLY A 50 4.80 -0.21 1.24
N VAL A 51 4.79 -1.32 1.99
CA VAL A 51 5.07 -1.31 3.44
C VAL A 51 6.47 -0.77 3.72
N LEU A 52 7.49 -1.26 3.00
CA LEU A 52 8.88 -0.81 3.17
C LEU A 52 9.06 0.69 2.89
N ILE A 53 8.45 1.19 1.81
CA ILE A 53 8.50 2.63 1.46
C ILE A 53 7.85 3.46 2.58
N THR A 54 6.67 3.05 3.06
CA THR A 54 5.95 3.76 4.12
C THR A 54 6.77 3.80 5.42
N PHE A 55 7.36 2.68 5.84
CA PHE A 55 8.25 2.65 7.01
C PHE A 55 9.50 3.53 6.80
N ARG A 56 10.12 3.46 5.63
CA ARG A 56 11.29 4.30 5.29
C ARG A 56 10.94 5.79 5.36
N GLN A 57 9.77 6.19 4.88
CA GLN A 57 9.29 7.57 4.90
C GLN A 57 9.15 8.10 6.34
N VAL A 58 8.61 7.29 7.25
CA VAL A 58 8.50 7.66 8.68
C VAL A 58 9.86 7.72 9.37
N LEU A 59 10.79 6.82 9.03
CA LEU A 59 12.16 6.83 9.58
C LEU A 59 12.96 8.06 9.11
N ILE A 60 12.80 8.49 7.86
CA ILE A 60 13.45 9.69 7.33
C ILE A 60 12.94 10.97 8.04
N LEU A 61 11.68 10.99 8.48
CA LEU A 61 11.09 12.13 9.18
C LEU A 61 11.60 12.31 10.63
N LYS A 62 12.13 11.27 11.28
CA LYS A 62 12.60 11.33 12.67
C LYS A 62 13.69 12.38 12.92
N PRO A 63 14.85 12.36 12.23
CA PRO A 63 15.92 13.33 12.47
C PRO A 63 15.50 14.77 12.19
N GLU A 64 14.51 14.97 11.33
CA GLU A 64 14.02 16.31 10.97
C GLU A 64 13.15 16.92 12.07
N LEU A 65 12.33 16.11 12.72
CA LEU A 65 11.57 16.53 13.90
C LEU A 65 12.48 16.84 15.10
N GLU A 66 13.57 16.08 15.26
CA GLU A 66 14.58 16.34 16.30
C GLU A 66 15.36 17.63 16.02
N TRP A 67 15.75 17.88 14.77
CA TRP A 67 16.41 19.13 14.37
C TRP A 67 15.53 20.37 14.62
N ILE A 68 14.24 20.31 14.24
CA ILE A 68 13.29 21.42 14.50
C ILE A 68 13.12 21.68 16.00
N LYS A 69 13.08 20.64 16.83
CA LYS A 69 12.98 20.79 18.29
C LYS A 69 14.20 21.51 18.88
N VAL A 70 15.42 21.12 18.48
CA VAL A 70 16.68 21.73 18.94
C VAL A 70 16.77 23.19 18.47
N PHE A 71 16.40 23.48 17.23
CA PHE A 71 16.39 24.85 16.70
C PHE A 71 15.39 25.76 17.44
N ARG A 72 14.19 25.25 17.76
CA ARG A 72 13.16 26.01 18.49
C ARG A 72 13.49 26.23 19.98
N THR A 73 14.34 25.40 20.58
CA THR A 73 14.73 25.53 21.99
C THR A 73 15.99 26.37 22.22
N GLY A 74 16.63 26.88 21.16
CA GLY A 74 17.74 27.84 21.27
C GLY A 74 19.02 27.29 21.88
N GLN A 75 19.15 25.96 22.04
CA GLN A 75 20.35 25.32 22.58
C GLN A 75 21.39 25.14 21.45
N THR A 76 22.08 26.22 21.11
CA THR A 76 23.12 26.31 20.05
C THR A 76 24.46 25.67 20.43
N GLY A 77 24.46 24.60 21.23
CA GLY A 77 25.69 23.99 21.79
C GLY A 77 25.89 22.49 21.54
N LEU A 78 24.90 21.77 21.03
CA LEU A 78 25.04 20.34 20.75
C LEU A 78 25.15 20.13 19.25
N SER A 79 26.36 19.75 18.84
CA SER A 79 26.70 19.19 17.54
C SER A 79 25.60 18.24 17.07
N VAL A 80 24.82 18.68 16.09
CA VAL A 80 23.82 17.85 15.42
C VAL A 80 24.59 16.78 14.64
N THR A 81 24.77 15.61 15.23
CA THR A 81 25.55 14.47 14.69
C THR A 81 24.99 13.93 13.37
N GLN A 82 23.77 14.32 12.95
CA GLN A 82 23.19 13.91 11.66
C GLN A 82 22.51 15.08 10.95
N ALA A 83 23.11 15.51 9.83
CA ALA A 83 22.56 16.56 8.98
C ALA A 83 21.19 16.14 8.39
N PRO A 84 20.11 16.91 8.62
CA PRO A 84 18.76 16.55 8.19
C PRO A 84 18.68 16.46 6.66
N ARG A 85 18.06 15.42 6.09
CA ARG A 85 18.10 15.19 4.63
C ARG A 85 17.15 16.10 3.84
N LEU A 86 15.94 16.38 4.33
CA LEU A 86 14.99 17.28 3.67
C LEU A 86 15.25 18.74 4.06
N LEU A 87 15.80 19.01 5.25
CA LEU A 87 16.15 20.36 5.72
C LEU A 87 17.62 20.74 5.48
N LYS A 88 18.39 19.89 4.80
CA LYS A 88 19.81 20.10 4.46
C LYS A 88 20.11 21.46 3.83
N PRO A 89 19.28 21.99 2.91
CA PRO A 89 19.48 23.33 2.35
C PRO A 89 19.30 24.44 3.39
N LEU A 90 18.39 24.28 4.37
CA LEU A 90 18.23 25.19 5.50
C LEU A 90 19.42 25.09 6.44
N ALA A 91 19.81 23.88 6.84
CA ALA A 91 20.94 23.68 7.74
C ALA A 91 22.23 24.27 7.15
N LYS A 92 22.49 24.08 5.85
CA LYS A 92 23.71 24.58 5.20
C LYS A 92 23.72 26.11 4.98
N SER A 93 22.55 26.71 4.74
CA SER A 93 22.41 28.17 4.60
C SER A 93 22.28 28.89 5.95
N LEU A 94 21.82 28.24 7.01
CA LEU A 94 21.83 28.76 8.37
C LEU A 94 23.21 28.61 9.03
N ASP A 95 23.88 27.47 8.88
CA ASP A 95 25.22 27.22 9.46
C ASP A 95 26.29 28.15 8.88
N SER A 96 26.19 28.51 7.59
CA SER A 96 27.08 29.50 6.96
C SER A 96 26.81 30.95 7.40
N HIS A 97 25.63 31.24 7.95
CA HIS A 97 25.18 32.61 8.29
C HIS A 97 25.05 32.88 9.80
N VAL A 98 25.08 31.86 10.68
CA VAL A 98 25.14 32.06 12.14
C VAL A 98 26.47 32.69 12.59
N LYS A 99 27.54 32.56 11.79
CA LYS A 99 28.83 33.25 12.05
C LYS A 99 28.86 34.73 11.65
N ARG A 100 27.84 35.27 10.98
CA ARG A 100 27.80 36.70 10.61
C ARG A 100 26.52 37.36 11.08
N ASP A 101 26.75 38.27 12.02
CA ASP A 101 25.86 39.12 12.81
C ASP A 101 24.90 40.03 12.01
N ARG A 102 24.11 39.47 11.07
CA ARG A 102 23.00 40.17 10.42
C ARG A 102 22.07 39.20 9.70
N PHE A 103 20.91 38.96 10.30
CA PHE A 103 19.77 38.34 9.62
C PHE A 103 19.34 39.23 8.44
N SER A 104 19.64 38.79 7.22
CA SER A 104 19.16 39.41 5.98
C SER A 104 18.97 38.35 4.91
N MET A 105 18.22 37.28 5.20
CA MET A 105 17.61 36.51 4.12
C MET A 105 16.35 37.26 3.67
N SER A 106 16.25 37.59 2.39
CA SER A 106 15.03 38.18 1.85
C SER A 106 13.88 37.18 2.01
N ALA A 107 12.66 37.67 2.30
CA ALA A 107 11.47 36.84 2.41
C ALA A 107 11.25 35.91 1.19
N LEU A 108 11.81 36.30 0.03
CA LEU A 108 11.81 35.53 -1.21
C LEU A 108 12.57 34.18 -1.09
N SER A 109 13.74 34.18 -0.43
CA SER A 109 14.60 32.99 -0.33
C SER A 109 14.03 31.95 0.64
N LEU A 110 13.41 32.42 1.73
CA LEU A 110 12.70 31.56 2.68
C LEU A 110 11.49 30.88 2.00
N ARG A 111 10.78 31.63 1.14
CA ARG A 111 9.63 31.14 0.37
C ARG A 111 10.04 30.04 -0.61
N THR A 112 11.14 30.21 -1.35
CA THR A 112 11.65 29.18 -2.27
C THR A 112 12.02 27.87 -1.55
N VAL A 113 12.65 27.96 -0.38
CA VAL A 113 12.99 26.76 0.40
C VAL A 113 11.74 26.08 0.98
N LEU A 114 10.77 26.88 1.44
CA LEU A 114 9.48 26.36 1.91
C LEU A 114 8.71 25.67 0.79
N ASP A 115 8.72 26.24 -0.41
CA ASP A 115 8.06 25.68 -1.60
C ASP A 115 8.78 24.39 -2.06
N GLY A 116 10.10 24.31 -1.95
CA GLY A 116 10.86 23.07 -2.18
C GLY A 116 10.55 21.95 -1.17
N ILE A 117 10.32 22.29 0.12
CA ILE A 117 9.89 21.33 1.14
C ILE A 117 8.46 20.86 0.89
N ARG A 118 7.55 21.79 0.53
CA ARG A 118 6.17 21.45 0.14
C ARG A 118 6.15 20.50 -1.05
N ALA A 119 6.90 20.81 -2.10
CA ALA A 119 6.99 19.96 -3.30
C ALA A 119 7.47 18.53 -2.96
N ARG A 120 8.51 18.39 -2.11
CA ARG A 120 9.00 17.06 -1.69
C ARG A 120 8.01 16.31 -0.78
N LEU A 121 7.31 17.03 0.10
CA LEU A 121 6.27 16.42 0.94
C LEU A 121 5.06 15.98 0.09
N ASP A 122 4.68 16.77 -0.90
CA ASP A 122 3.60 16.44 -1.83
C ASP A 122 3.97 15.25 -2.72
N GLU A 123 5.18 15.22 -3.29
CA GLU A 123 5.71 14.07 -4.05
C GLU A 123 5.69 12.79 -3.20
N SER A 124 6.11 12.88 -1.95
CA SER A 124 6.13 11.76 -1.02
C SER A 124 4.72 11.25 -0.65
N ARG A 125 3.73 12.15 -0.61
CA ARG A 125 2.31 11.79 -0.47
C ARG A 125 1.75 11.18 -1.75
N GLU A 126 2.19 11.67 -2.91
CA GLU A 126 1.78 11.17 -4.22
C GLU A 126 2.21 9.71 -4.41
N ILE A 127 3.45 9.36 -4.06
CA ILE A 127 3.95 7.97 -4.11
C ILE A 127 3.08 7.04 -3.27
N SER A 128 2.73 7.46 -2.05
CA SER A 128 1.85 6.66 -1.18
C SER A 128 0.47 6.46 -1.81
N ARG A 129 -0.09 7.51 -2.43
CA ARG A 129 -1.39 7.46 -3.10
C ARG A 129 -1.37 6.58 -4.34
N TYR A 130 -0.31 6.64 -5.14
CA TYR A 130 -0.12 5.74 -6.28
C TYR A 130 0.01 4.29 -5.82
N MET A 131 0.73 4.02 -4.73
CA MET A 131 0.88 2.66 -4.21
C MET A 131 -0.46 2.06 -3.78
N ILE A 132 -1.30 2.85 -3.10
CA ILE A 132 -2.65 2.45 -2.70
C ILE A 132 -3.50 2.19 -3.96
N GLY A 133 -3.50 3.11 -4.92
CA GLY A 133 -4.23 2.96 -6.18
C GLY A 133 -3.79 1.74 -6.99
N LEU A 134 -2.48 1.47 -7.04
CA LEU A 134 -1.91 0.31 -7.69
C LEU A 134 -2.36 -0.99 -7.00
N LEU A 135 -2.29 -1.07 -5.67
CA LEU A 135 -2.73 -2.24 -4.92
C LEU A 135 -4.23 -2.51 -5.09
N ILE A 136 -5.05 -1.47 -5.10
CA ILE A 136 -6.48 -1.56 -5.37
C ILE A 136 -6.70 -2.10 -6.79
N PHE A 137 -6.06 -1.50 -7.79
CA PHE A 137 -6.18 -1.92 -9.19
C PHE A 137 -5.77 -3.38 -9.37
N LEU A 138 -4.64 -3.78 -8.77
CA LEU A 138 -4.12 -5.13 -8.85
C LEU A 138 -5.03 -6.15 -8.16
N GLY A 139 -5.64 -5.77 -7.04
CA GLY A 139 -6.66 -6.58 -6.36
C GLY A 139 -7.91 -6.78 -7.21
N LEU A 140 -8.44 -5.71 -7.82
CA LEU A 140 -9.57 -5.79 -8.74
C LEU A 140 -9.25 -6.64 -9.97
N LEU A 141 -8.06 -6.47 -10.55
CA LEU A 141 -7.59 -7.28 -11.67
C LEU A 141 -7.52 -8.77 -11.29
N GLY A 142 -7.00 -9.08 -10.10
CA GLY A 142 -6.98 -10.45 -9.57
C GLY A 142 -8.37 -11.05 -9.44
N THR A 143 -9.35 -10.28 -8.94
CA THR A 143 -10.74 -10.75 -8.90
C THR A 143 -11.29 -11.01 -10.31
N PHE A 144 -11.09 -10.10 -11.26
CA PHE A 144 -11.51 -10.27 -12.65
C PHE A 144 -10.90 -11.52 -13.29
N TRP A 145 -9.62 -11.78 -13.02
CA TRP A 145 -8.93 -12.98 -13.50
C TRP A 145 -9.58 -14.27 -12.98
N GLY A 146 -9.96 -14.30 -11.71
CA GLY A 146 -10.71 -15.43 -11.13
C GLY A 146 -12.07 -15.67 -11.82
N LEU A 147 -12.72 -14.61 -12.29
CA LEU A 147 -13.98 -14.72 -13.02
C LEU A 147 -13.79 -15.30 -14.42
N LEU A 148 -12.68 -15.00 -15.08
CA LEU A 148 -12.36 -15.60 -16.39
C LEU A 148 -12.25 -17.12 -16.26
N GLY A 149 -11.57 -17.63 -15.22
CA GLY A 149 -11.50 -19.07 -14.95
C GLY A 149 -12.86 -19.70 -14.65
N THR A 150 -13.76 -18.94 -14.01
CA THR A 150 -15.15 -19.35 -13.80
C THR A 150 -15.90 -19.47 -15.13
N ILE A 151 -15.78 -18.47 -16.02
CA ILE A 151 -16.42 -18.47 -17.34
C ILE A 151 -15.88 -19.62 -18.19
N GLU A 152 -14.58 -19.89 -18.12
CA GLU A 152 -13.95 -21.01 -18.82
C GLU A 152 -14.49 -22.36 -18.30
N ALA A 153 -14.59 -22.55 -16.99
CA ALA A 153 -15.17 -23.76 -16.40
C ALA A 153 -16.62 -23.97 -16.83
N VAL A 154 -17.42 -22.90 -16.89
CA VAL A 154 -18.79 -22.95 -17.41
C VAL A 154 -18.80 -23.31 -18.91
N GLY A 155 -17.91 -22.72 -19.70
CA GLY A 155 -17.77 -23.04 -21.12
C GLY A 155 -17.43 -24.52 -21.36
N GLN A 156 -16.54 -25.09 -20.55
CA GLN A 156 -16.18 -26.52 -20.62
C GLN A 156 -17.36 -27.43 -20.28
N VAL A 157 -18.19 -27.07 -19.29
CA VAL A 157 -19.42 -27.82 -18.98
C VAL A 157 -20.41 -27.76 -20.16
N ILE A 158 -20.56 -26.59 -20.80
CA ILE A 158 -21.45 -26.44 -21.96
C ILE A 158 -20.96 -27.27 -23.16
N LEU A 159 -19.64 -27.26 -23.43
CA LEU A 159 -19.03 -28.00 -24.54
C LEU A 159 -18.96 -29.52 -24.28
N GLY A 160 -18.88 -29.93 -23.01
CA GLY A 160 -18.78 -31.32 -22.59
C GLY A 160 -20.11 -32.09 -22.51
N LEU A 161 -21.24 -31.42 -22.74
CA LEU A 161 -22.56 -32.06 -22.74
C LEU A 161 -22.77 -32.83 -24.05
N ASP A 162 -22.56 -34.15 -23.98
CA ASP A 162 -22.93 -35.06 -25.06
C ASP A 162 -24.45 -35.32 -25.03
N VAL A 163 -25.16 -34.67 -25.96
CA VAL A 163 -26.62 -34.74 -26.10
C VAL A 163 -27.06 -36.04 -26.79
N GLY A 164 -26.12 -36.87 -27.27
CA GLY A 164 -26.41 -38.00 -28.15
C GLY A 164 -26.95 -39.27 -27.49
N GLN A 165 -26.65 -39.55 -26.21
CA GLN A 165 -26.97 -40.86 -25.60
C GLN A 165 -27.33 -40.88 -24.09
N ARG A 166 -27.35 -39.73 -23.38
CA ARG A 166 -27.66 -39.69 -21.92
C ARG A 166 -29.08 -39.22 -21.61
N ASN A 167 -29.59 -39.62 -20.44
CA ASN A 167 -30.85 -39.12 -19.89
C ASN A 167 -30.79 -37.59 -19.75
N PHE A 168 -31.74 -36.87 -20.35
CA PHE A 168 -31.86 -35.40 -20.28
C PHE A 168 -31.83 -34.87 -18.83
N SER A 169 -32.34 -35.64 -17.88
CA SER A 169 -32.35 -35.30 -16.45
C SER A 169 -30.95 -35.27 -15.83
N GLU A 170 -30.04 -36.14 -16.26
CA GLU A 170 -28.65 -36.20 -15.77
C GLU A 170 -27.82 -35.06 -16.36
N VAL A 171 -27.99 -34.81 -17.66
CA VAL A 171 -27.40 -33.68 -18.41
C VAL A 171 -27.80 -32.34 -17.78
N PHE A 172 -29.07 -32.18 -17.41
CA PHE A 172 -29.57 -30.97 -16.76
C PHE A 172 -29.07 -30.82 -15.31
N ALA A 173 -28.95 -31.93 -14.56
CA ALA A 173 -28.38 -31.92 -13.22
C ALA A 173 -26.88 -31.55 -13.22
N GLU A 174 -26.13 -32.03 -14.22
CA GLU A 174 -24.72 -31.72 -14.43
C GLU A 174 -24.50 -30.24 -14.79
N LEU A 175 -25.31 -29.70 -15.72
CA LEU A 175 -25.32 -28.27 -16.04
C LEU A 175 -25.64 -27.41 -14.80
N LYS A 176 -26.70 -27.76 -14.06
CA LYS A 176 -27.09 -27.05 -12.82
C LYS A 176 -25.96 -27.06 -11.79
N GLY A 177 -25.31 -28.19 -11.59
CA GLY A 177 -24.19 -28.34 -10.66
C GLY A 177 -22.93 -27.56 -11.10
N GLY A 178 -22.61 -27.62 -12.40
CA GLY A 178 -21.47 -26.92 -13.00
C GLY A 178 -21.61 -25.39 -12.99
N LEU A 179 -22.84 -24.87 -13.08
CA LEU A 179 -23.12 -23.43 -13.04
C LEU A 179 -23.23 -22.87 -11.61
N LEU A 180 -23.77 -23.62 -10.65
CA LEU A 180 -24.03 -23.12 -9.29
C LEU A 180 -22.75 -22.83 -8.49
N LYS A 181 -21.76 -23.74 -8.58
CA LYS A 181 -20.50 -23.63 -7.82
C LYS A 181 -19.73 -22.34 -8.14
N PRO A 182 -19.50 -21.99 -9.41
CA PRO A 182 -18.78 -20.78 -9.76
C PRO A 182 -19.57 -19.49 -9.49
N LEU A 183 -20.89 -19.50 -9.69
CA LEU A 183 -21.77 -18.34 -9.44
C LEU A 183 -21.78 -17.92 -7.96
N ALA A 184 -21.80 -18.89 -7.04
CA ALA A 184 -21.75 -18.60 -5.59
C ALA A 184 -20.41 -17.99 -5.18
N GLY A 185 -19.28 -18.49 -5.73
CA GLY A 185 -17.95 -17.96 -5.44
C GLY A 185 -17.72 -16.54 -5.95
N MET A 186 -18.30 -16.20 -7.11
CA MET A 186 -18.21 -14.86 -7.71
C MET A 186 -18.85 -13.77 -6.82
N GLY A 187 -20.02 -14.05 -6.24
CA GLY A 187 -20.75 -13.07 -5.41
C GLY A 187 -19.99 -12.65 -4.14
N THR A 188 -19.32 -13.60 -3.48
CA THR A 188 -18.53 -13.32 -2.28
C THR A 188 -17.28 -12.49 -2.61
N ALA A 189 -16.55 -12.85 -3.67
CA ALA A 189 -15.34 -12.13 -4.08
C ALA A 189 -15.62 -10.68 -4.50
N PHE A 190 -16.70 -10.43 -5.25
CA PHE A 190 -17.09 -9.09 -5.67
C PHE A 190 -17.54 -8.20 -4.50
N SER A 191 -18.35 -8.75 -3.60
CA SER A 191 -18.82 -8.01 -2.42
C SER A 191 -17.65 -7.57 -1.53
N SER A 192 -16.70 -8.48 -1.27
CA SER A 192 -15.48 -8.14 -0.51
C SER A 192 -14.64 -7.04 -1.16
N SER A 193 -14.50 -7.02 -2.50
CA SER A 193 -13.82 -5.94 -3.21
C SER A 193 -14.56 -4.60 -3.14
N LEU A 194 -15.90 -4.61 -3.23
CA LEU A 194 -16.72 -3.39 -3.12
C LEU A 194 -16.67 -2.77 -1.71
N PHE A 195 -16.67 -3.59 -0.66
CA PHE A 195 -16.47 -3.10 0.71
C PHE A 195 -15.06 -2.52 0.89
N GLY A 196 -14.04 -3.12 0.28
CA GLY A 196 -12.66 -2.64 0.33
C GLY A 196 -12.42 -1.27 -0.33
N LEU A 197 -13.28 -0.87 -1.29
CA LEU A 197 -13.20 0.42 -1.98
C LEU A 197 -13.93 1.56 -1.25
N ARG A 198 -14.84 1.25 -0.32
CA ARG A 198 -15.64 2.24 0.42
C ARG A 198 -14.99 2.71 1.72
N GLY A 199 -13.88 2.11 2.14
CA GLY A 199 -13.15 2.42 3.39
C GLY A 199 -11.80 3.08 3.17
#